data_AF-A0A183AW99-F1
#
_entry.id   AF-A0A183AW99-F1
#
_cell.length_a   1.000
_cell.length_b   1.000
_cell.length_c   1.000
_cell.angle_alpha   90.00
_cell.angle_beta   90.00
_cell.angle_gamma   90.00
#
_symmetry.space_group_name_H-M   'P 1'
#
loop_
_entity.id
_entity.type
_entity.pdbx_description
1 polymer ?
#
loop_
_entity_poly.entity_id
_entity_poly.type
_entity_poly.pdbx_seq_one_letter_code
_entity_poly.pdbx_strand_id
1 'polypeptide(L)'
;MMKSQLSVETLGRVWDLSDIDNDGCLDLQEFILAMHLIHRCVEGDMLPDSLPQSLVPPGKERFFSHFTFTPATADPFNTHTIPSTMALVPVPKSTWSDPMGLGDASQFSPLALTSPFAVAMHLTTEQLASSPYSRPLPAVLPPALVPPSLRPIPPDPAIFEESNKLIAEIETINRERAEVEAAYSTLNVEAQRRATETASVQRTVDALIHTARSLVNQRNEAERRLNDYAHERDTLASILHELKGHVASERQKVEEMRGQISSQQVSAKADVGGLSTDAVNEYLIASGSQFL
;
A
#
# COMPACT_ATOMS: atom_id res chain seq x y z
N MET A 1 -13.22 -20.12 -12.71
CA MET A 1 -12.33 -20.94 -13.56
C MET A 1 -12.75 -22.42 -13.65
N MET A 2 -13.24 -23.10 -12.60
CA MET A 2 -13.63 -24.53 -12.69
C MET A 2 -15.04 -24.85 -13.25
N LYS A 3 -15.82 -23.84 -13.69
CA LYS A 3 -17.20 -24.03 -14.19
C LYS A 3 -17.33 -24.00 -15.72
N SER A 4 -16.26 -23.72 -16.45
CA SER A 4 -16.29 -23.45 -17.90
C SER A 4 -16.07 -24.67 -18.81
N GLN A 5 -15.88 -25.87 -18.27
CA GLN A 5 -15.64 -27.11 -19.04
C GLN A 5 -14.44 -27.07 -20.02
N LEU A 6 -13.57 -26.07 -19.94
CA LEU A 6 -12.35 -25.96 -20.74
C LEU A 6 -11.25 -26.87 -20.18
N SER A 7 -10.36 -27.37 -21.04
CA SER A 7 -9.21 -28.18 -20.61
C SER A 7 -8.26 -27.35 -19.72
N VAL A 8 -7.59 -28.03 -18.80
CA VAL A 8 -6.63 -27.40 -17.86
C VAL A 8 -5.52 -26.66 -18.62
N GLU A 9 -5.11 -27.18 -19.78
CA GLU A 9 -4.12 -26.55 -20.67
C GLU A 9 -4.60 -25.21 -21.22
N THR A 10 -5.84 -25.14 -21.71
CA THR A 10 -6.44 -23.88 -22.19
C THR A 10 -6.58 -22.86 -21.06
N LEU A 11 -6.92 -23.32 -19.85
CA LEU A 11 -7.04 -22.46 -18.68
C LEU A 11 -5.69 -21.88 -18.24
N GLY A 12 -4.63 -22.69 -18.28
CA GLY A 12 -3.26 -22.23 -18.03
C GLY A 12 -2.83 -21.19 -19.07
N ARG A 13 -3.16 -21.42 -20.34
CA ARG A 13 -2.84 -20.43 -21.38
C ARG A 13 -3.60 -19.12 -21.21
N VAL A 14 -4.87 -19.16 -20.79
CA VAL A 14 -5.63 -17.94 -20.46
C VAL A 14 -5.00 -17.23 -19.27
N TRP A 15 -4.56 -17.96 -18.25
CA TRP A 15 -3.89 -17.40 -17.09
C TRP A 15 -2.64 -16.62 -17.50
N ASP A 16 -1.73 -17.25 -18.25
CA ASP A 16 -0.49 -16.62 -18.72
C ASP A 16 -0.72 -15.38 -19.60
N LEU A 17 -1.85 -15.35 -20.32
CA LEU A 17 -2.23 -14.21 -21.16
C LEU A 17 -2.92 -13.08 -20.37
N SER A 18 -3.50 -13.40 -19.22
CA SER A 18 -4.25 -12.45 -18.40
C SER A 18 -3.42 -11.85 -17.29
N ASP A 19 -2.40 -12.55 -16.81
CA ASP A 19 -1.44 -12.12 -15.79
C ASP A 19 -0.36 -11.24 -16.45
N ILE A 20 -0.67 -9.95 -16.61
CA ILE A 20 0.16 -9.02 -17.39
C ILE A 20 1.43 -8.66 -16.63
N ASP A 21 1.34 -8.56 -15.31
CA ASP A 21 2.45 -8.23 -14.42
C ASP A 21 3.21 -9.46 -13.87
N ASN A 22 2.75 -10.68 -14.18
CA ASN A 22 3.35 -11.96 -13.76
C ASN A 22 3.53 -12.04 -12.24
N ASP A 23 2.62 -11.46 -11.48
CA ASP A 23 2.68 -11.45 -10.02
C ASP A 23 2.04 -12.70 -9.41
N GLY A 24 1.39 -13.53 -10.24
CA GLY A 24 0.71 -14.76 -9.86
C GLY A 24 -0.65 -14.52 -9.22
N CYS A 25 -1.21 -13.31 -9.30
CA CYS A 25 -2.47 -12.89 -8.68
C CYS A 25 -3.27 -11.94 -9.60
N LEU A 26 -4.32 -12.46 -10.24
CA LEU A 26 -5.19 -11.65 -11.12
C LEU A 26 -5.90 -10.52 -10.35
N ASP A 27 -5.63 -9.27 -10.72
CA ASP A 27 -6.38 -8.11 -10.26
C ASP A 27 -7.77 -8.01 -10.93
N LEU A 28 -8.57 -7.00 -10.57
CA LEU A 28 -9.92 -6.83 -11.14
C LEU A 28 -9.89 -6.71 -12.68
N GLN A 29 -8.90 -6.03 -13.25
CA GLN A 29 -8.82 -5.80 -14.70
C GLN A 29 -8.39 -7.07 -15.43
N GLU A 30 -7.44 -7.80 -14.86
CA GLU A 30 -6.94 -9.07 -15.36
C GLU A 30 -7.96 -10.19 -15.20
N PHE A 31 -8.75 -10.16 -14.14
CA PHE A 31 -9.87 -11.08 -13.96
C PHE A 31 -10.96 -10.87 -15.03
N ILE A 32 -11.28 -9.62 -15.35
CA ILE A 32 -12.22 -9.29 -16.45
C ILE A 32 -11.65 -9.77 -17.78
N LEU A 33 -10.36 -9.56 -18.02
CA LEU A 33 -9.65 -10.03 -19.21
C LEU A 33 -9.68 -11.56 -19.32
N ALA A 34 -9.35 -12.26 -18.23
CA ALA A 34 -9.40 -13.71 -18.14
C ALA A 34 -10.82 -14.25 -18.39
N MET A 35 -11.84 -13.58 -17.86
CA MET A 35 -13.24 -13.97 -18.07
C MET A 35 -13.66 -13.79 -19.54
N HIS A 36 -13.24 -12.69 -20.16
CA HIS A 36 -13.49 -12.41 -21.57
C HIS A 36 -12.82 -13.46 -22.48
N LEU A 37 -11.58 -13.83 -22.18
CA LEU A 37 -10.85 -14.88 -22.90
C LEU A 37 -11.48 -16.26 -22.71
N ILE A 38 -11.90 -16.61 -21.48
CA ILE A 38 -12.64 -17.86 -21.21
C ILE A 38 -13.94 -17.90 -22.03
N HIS A 39 -14.67 -16.80 -22.11
CA HIS A 39 -15.94 -16.75 -22.84
C HIS A 39 -15.72 -17.01 -24.34
N ARG A 40 -14.70 -16.40 -24.93
CA ARG A 40 -14.32 -16.64 -26.34
C ARG A 40 -13.87 -18.07 -26.61
N CYS A 41 -13.12 -18.68 -25.68
CA CYS A 41 -12.76 -20.10 -25.78
C CYS A 41 -13.98 -21.02 -25.76
N VAL A 42 -15.00 -20.69 -24.95
CA VAL A 42 -16.26 -21.45 -24.88
C VAL A 42 -17.08 -21.27 -26.15
N GLU A 43 -17.01 -20.11 -26.80
CA GLU A 43 -17.65 -19.82 -28.10
C GLU A 43 -16.94 -20.51 -29.29
N GLY A 44 -15.76 -21.10 -29.07
CA GLY A 44 -15.03 -21.89 -30.07
C GLY A 44 -13.93 -21.12 -30.82
N ASP A 45 -13.63 -19.89 -30.39
CA ASP A 45 -12.52 -19.11 -30.96
C ASP A 45 -11.16 -19.62 -30.45
N MET A 46 -10.19 -19.71 -31.36
CA MET A 46 -8.80 -20.07 -31.02
C MET A 46 -8.15 -18.94 -30.23
N LEU A 47 -7.50 -19.27 -29.11
CA LEU A 47 -6.76 -18.31 -28.29
C LEU A 47 -5.67 -17.61 -29.13
N PRO A 48 -5.58 -16.28 -29.11
CA PRO A 48 -4.48 -15.58 -29.75
C PRO A 48 -3.16 -15.89 -29.02
N ASP A 49 -2.09 -16.13 -29.78
CA ASP A 49 -0.76 -16.44 -29.23
C ASP A 49 -0.14 -15.28 -28.42
N SER A 50 -0.62 -14.06 -28.65
CA SER A 50 -0.25 -12.85 -27.92
C SER A 50 -1.45 -11.92 -27.79
N LEU A 51 -1.68 -11.36 -26.59
CA LEU A 51 -2.78 -10.42 -26.36
C LEU A 51 -2.60 -9.17 -27.25
N PRO A 52 -3.55 -8.83 -28.14
CA PRO A 52 -3.45 -7.61 -28.93
C PRO A 52 -3.61 -6.38 -28.02
N GLN A 53 -2.85 -5.32 -28.32
CA GLN A 53 -2.78 -4.07 -27.54
C GLN A 53 -4.14 -3.38 -27.30
N SER A 54 -5.17 -3.73 -28.08
CA SER A 54 -6.56 -3.26 -27.94
C SER A 54 -7.33 -3.90 -26.78
N LEU A 55 -6.86 -5.02 -26.22
CA LEU A 55 -7.46 -5.71 -25.08
C LEU A 55 -6.68 -5.44 -23.78
N VAL A 56 -5.62 -4.64 -23.83
CA VAL A 56 -4.85 -4.23 -22.65
C VAL A 56 -5.62 -3.11 -21.95
N PRO A 57 -5.92 -3.24 -20.66
CA PRO A 57 -6.51 -2.15 -19.89
C PRO A 57 -5.61 -0.90 -19.94
N PRO A 58 -6.16 0.31 -20.10
CA PRO A 58 -5.38 1.55 -20.26
C PRO A 58 -4.44 1.85 -19.07
N GLY A 59 -4.64 1.20 -17.92
CA GLY A 59 -3.77 1.30 -16.75
C GLY A 59 -2.48 0.46 -16.81
N LYS A 60 -2.41 -0.56 -17.69
CA LYS A 60 -1.31 -1.55 -17.73
C LYS A 60 -0.49 -1.55 -19.03
N GLU A 61 -0.71 -0.57 -19.93
CA GLU A 61 0.05 -0.42 -21.19
C GLU A 61 1.58 -0.37 -21.00
N ARG A 62 2.04 0.12 -19.85
CA ARG A 62 3.48 0.23 -19.51
C ARG A 62 4.14 -1.12 -19.25
N PHE A 63 3.40 -2.12 -18.78
CA PHE A 63 3.91 -3.49 -18.57
C PHE A 63 3.95 -4.27 -19.89
N PHE A 64 3.01 -3.98 -20.80
CA PHE A 64 2.97 -4.55 -22.14
C PHE A 64 4.08 -4.04 -23.08
N SER A 65 4.68 -2.89 -22.75
CA SER A 65 5.69 -2.21 -23.57
C SER A 65 7.04 -2.97 -23.65
N HIS A 66 7.26 -4.00 -22.83
CA HIS A 66 8.56 -4.69 -22.77
C HIS A 66 8.75 -5.86 -23.74
N PHE A 67 7.74 -6.25 -24.54
CA PHE A 67 7.86 -7.36 -25.48
C PHE A 67 8.29 -6.98 -26.91
N THR A 68 8.51 -5.70 -27.20
CA THR A 68 9.13 -5.28 -28.48
C THR A 68 10.62 -5.06 -28.29
N PHE A 69 11.38 -6.16 -28.33
CA PHE A 69 12.84 -6.09 -28.47
C PHE A 69 13.18 -5.69 -29.91
N THR A 70 13.39 -4.38 -30.14
CA THR A 70 14.19 -3.89 -31.27
C THR A 70 15.58 -3.52 -30.74
N PRO A 71 16.66 -4.20 -31.17
CA PRO A 71 18.00 -3.74 -30.88
C PRO A 71 18.43 -2.77 -32.00
N ALA A 72 18.80 -1.53 -31.66
CA ALA A 72 19.97 -0.84 -32.22
C ALA A 72 19.93 0.68 -31.96
N THR A 73 20.83 1.09 -31.06
CA THR A 73 21.84 2.15 -31.30
C THR A 73 21.37 3.53 -31.77
N ALA A 74 21.36 4.51 -30.85
CA ALA A 74 22.17 5.74 -30.94
C ALA A 74 21.71 6.80 -29.91
N ASP A 75 22.56 6.94 -28.89
CA ASP A 75 23.01 8.13 -28.16
C ASP A 75 22.09 9.23 -27.56
N PRO A 76 22.51 9.74 -26.37
CA PRO A 76 21.84 10.77 -25.59
C PRO A 76 22.33 12.19 -25.97
N PHE A 77 21.66 13.21 -25.41
CA PHE A 77 21.84 14.66 -25.59
C PHE A 77 20.99 15.30 -26.69
N ASN A 78 19.79 15.74 -26.31
CA ASN A 78 19.39 17.10 -26.65
C ASN A 78 18.39 17.69 -25.65
N THR A 79 18.91 18.56 -24.78
CA THR A 79 18.14 19.60 -24.11
C THR A 79 17.75 20.66 -25.14
N HIS A 80 16.45 20.82 -25.42
CA HIS A 80 15.79 22.13 -25.42
C HIS A 80 14.33 21.99 -25.84
N THR A 81 13.53 22.88 -25.25
CA THR A 81 12.20 23.32 -25.71
C THR A 81 11.02 22.66 -24.99
N ILE A 82 10.56 23.40 -23.98
CA ILE A 82 9.19 23.39 -23.48
C ILE A 82 8.25 23.62 -24.67
N PRO A 83 7.20 22.82 -24.88
CA PRO A 83 6.00 23.31 -25.52
C PRO A 83 4.92 23.40 -24.45
N SER A 84 4.58 24.63 -24.09
CA SER A 84 3.22 24.97 -23.69
C SER A 84 2.28 24.47 -24.79
N THR A 85 1.44 23.51 -24.46
CA THR A 85 0.23 23.20 -25.23
C THR A 85 -0.84 22.90 -24.21
N MET A 86 -1.42 24.00 -23.70
CA MET A 86 -2.84 23.98 -23.36
C MET A 86 -3.59 23.95 -24.69
N ALA A 87 -3.95 22.75 -25.15
CA ALA A 87 -4.96 22.61 -26.19
C ALA A 87 -6.33 22.83 -25.53
N LEU A 88 -6.73 24.10 -25.46
CA LEU A 88 -8.11 24.50 -25.30
C LEU A 88 -8.92 23.90 -26.45
N VAL A 89 -9.93 23.12 -26.09
CA VAL A 89 -11.01 22.66 -26.96
C VAL A 89 -11.56 23.85 -27.75
N PRO A 90 -11.54 23.85 -29.09
CA PRO A 90 -12.20 24.88 -29.88
C PRO A 90 -13.71 24.74 -29.74
N VAL A 91 -14.35 25.74 -29.16
CA VAL A 91 -15.80 25.96 -29.22
C VAL A 91 -16.21 26.08 -30.70
N PRO A 92 -17.21 25.33 -31.21
CA PRO A 92 -17.72 25.53 -32.56
C PRO A 92 -18.43 26.90 -32.63
N LYS A 93 -17.84 27.81 -33.40
CA LYS A 93 -18.46 29.09 -33.77
C LYS A 93 -19.57 28.83 -34.77
N SER A 94 -20.72 29.43 -34.45
CA SER A 94 -21.90 29.60 -35.27
C SER A 94 -21.62 29.71 -36.78
N THR A 95 -22.20 28.78 -37.53
CA THR A 95 -22.42 28.88 -38.98
C THR A 95 -23.35 30.07 -39.26
N TRP A 96 -22.79 31.20 -39.67
CA TRP A 96 -23.54 32.25 -40.38
C TRP A 96 -22.75 32.63 -41.63
N SER A 97 -23.43 32.41 -42.74
CA SER A 97 -23.03 32.59 -44.12
C SER A 97 -22.72 34.06 -44.43
N ASP A 98 -21.59 34.28 -45.08
CA ASP A 98 -21.29 35.51 -45.82
C ASP A 98 -22.34 35.71 -46.95
N PRO A 99 -22.97 36.89 -47.05
CA PRO A 99 -23.74 37.25 -48.23
C PRO A 99 -23.13 38.50 -48.88
N MET A 100 -22.06 38.31 -49.65
CA MET A 100 -21.65 39.27 -50.67
C MET A 100 -21.17 38.51 -51.91
N GLY A 101 -22.13 37.92 -52.62
CA GLY A 101 -21.98 37.62 -54.04
C GLY A 101 -22.40 38.86 -54.84
N LEU A 102 -21.43 39.67 -55.27
CA LEU A 102 -21.62 40.61 -56.36
C LEU A 102 -22.00 39.82 -57.62
N GLY A 103 -23.21 40.04 -58.14
CA GLY A 103 -23.67 39.40 -59.37
C GLY A 103 -24.94 40.03 -59.92
N ASP A 104 -24.72 40.96 -60.85
CA ASP A 104 -25.59 41.39 -61.97
C ASP A 104 -27.05 41.82 -61.71
N ALA A 105 -27.28 43.12 -61.87
CA ALA A 105 -28.58 43.77 -61.80
C ALA A 105 -29.28 43.73 -63.16
N SER A 106 -29.94 42.62 -63.52
CA SER A 106 -30.84 42.62 -64.69
C SER A 106 -31.86 41.49 -64.77
N GLN A 107 -32.38 40.96 -63.65
CA GLN A 107 -33.55 40.06 -63.70
C GLN A 107 -34.27 39.98 -62.35
N PHE A 108 -35.31 40.81 -62.15
CA PHE A 108 -36.28 40.62 -61.08
C PHE A 108 -37.67 40.36 -61.68
N SER A 109 -38.13 39.12 -61.55
CA SER A 109 -39.51 38.71 -61.85
C SER A 109 -40.44 39.05 -60.66
N PRO A 110 -41.71 39.44 -60.90
CA PRO A 110 -42.55 40.10 -59.89
C PRO A 110 -43.21 39.16 -58.85
N LEU A 111 -42.70 37.94 -58.63
CA LEU A 111 -43.37 36.93 -57.78
C LEU A 111 -42.61 36.50 -56.51
N ALA A 112 -41.52 37.18 -56.12
CA ALA A 112 -40.72 36.79 -54.95
C ALA A 112 -40.90 37.73 -53.74
N LEU A 113 -42.06 37.73 -53.08
CA LEU A 113 -42.29 38.43 -51.81
C LEU A 113 -41.98 37.55 -50.57
N THR A 114 -41.06 36.58 -50.68
CA THR A 114 -40.77 35.60 -49.61
C THR A 114 -39.58 35.98 -48.72
N SER A 115 -38.77 36.94 -49.15
CA SER A 115 -37.54 37.36 -48.46
C SER A 115 -37.67 38.77 -47.89
N PRO A 116 -37.17 39.05 -46.68
CA PRO A 116 -37.14 40.40 -46.12
C PRO A 116 -36.38 41.39 -47.01
N PHE A 117 -35.37 40.91 -47.74
CA PHE A 117 -34.64 41.72 -48.73
C PHE A 117 -35.51 42.06 -49.94
N ALA A 118 -36.38 41.15 -50.39
CA ALA A 118 -37.28 41.40 -51.51
C ALA A 118 -38.38 42.41 -51.15
N VAL A 119 -38.89 42.36 -49.91
CA VAL A 119 -39.83 43.37 -49.39
C VAL A 119 -39.16 44.74 -49.28
N ALA A 120 -37.91 44.81 -48.79
CA ALA A 120 -37.14 46.05 -48.72
C ALA A 120 -36.84 46.63 -50.12
N MET A 121 -36.46 45.78 -51.08
CA MET A 121 -36.23 46.20 -52.47
C MET A 121 -37.52 46.68 -53.14
N HIS A 122 -38.66 46.02 -52.91
CA HIS A 122 -39.94 46.48 -53.45
C HIS A 122 -40.33 47.87 -52.93
N LEU A 123 -40.23 48.08 -51.61
CA LEU A 123 -40.54 49.37 -50.99
C LEU A 123 -39.60 50.49 -51.47
N THR A 124 -38.31 50.19 -51.66
CA THR A 124 -37.35 51.17 -52.20
C THR A 124 -37.58 51.47 -53.68
N THR A 125 -37.98 50.49 -54.50
CA THR A 125 -38.40 50.74 -55.89
C THR A 125 -39.70 51.55 -55.96
N GLU A 126 -40.64 51.35 -55.03
CA GLU A 126 -41.87 52.15 -54.91
C GLU A 126 -41.58 53.62 -54.53
N GLN A 127 -40.55 53.84 -53.70
CA GLN A 127 -40.06 55.17 -53.31
C GLN A 127 -39.34 55.90 -54.46
N LEU A 128 -38.68 55.18 -55.37
CA LEU A 128 -38.05 55.78 -56.56
C LEU A 128 -39.05 56.05 -57.70
N ALA A 129 -40.08 55.22 -57.84
CA ALA A 129 -41.09 55.38 -58.88
C ALA A 129 -42.05 56.56 -58.64
N SER A 130 -42.05 57.16 -57.44
CA SER A 130 -42.92 58.28 -57.08
C SER A 130 -42.13 59.49 -56.57
N SER A 131 -42.17 60.61 -57.31
CA SER A 131 -41.65 61.91 -56.87
C SER A 131 -42.55 63.02 -57.43
N PRO A 132 -42.82 64.16 -56.73
CA PRO A 132 -42.24 64.61 -55.46
C PRO A 132 -43.33 64.96 -54.41
N TYR A 133 -43.95 63.98 -53.75
CA TYR A 133 -44.58 64.16 -52.42
C TYR A 133 -44.57 62.80 -51.72
N SER A 134 -43.47 62.52 -51.01
CA SER A 134 -43.23 61.25 -50.30
C SER A 134 -44.38 60.89 -49.36
N ARG A 135 -44.93 59.69 -49.53
CA ARG A 135 -45.67 59.01 -48.45
C ARG A 135 -44.62 58.50 -47.44
N PRO A 136 -44.67 58.93 -46.16
CA PRO A 136 -43.73 58.45 -45.16
C PRO A 136 -43.87 56.94 -45.00
N LEU A 137 -42.73 56.25 -44.91
CA LEU A 137 -42.70 54.80 -44.69
C LEU A 137 -43.48 54.46 -43.41
N PRO A 138 -44.40 53.48 -43.44
CA PRO A 138 -45.13 53.07 -42.25
C PRO A 138 -44.13 52.49 -41.23
N ALA A 139 -44.17 53.00 -39.99
CA ALA A 139 -43.27 52.59 -38.91
C ALA A 139 -43.42 51.10 -38.51
N VAL A 140 -44.49 50.45 -38.95
CA VAL A 140 -44.75 49.02 -38.72
C VAL A 140 -45.26 48.40 -40.02
N LEU A 141 -44.61 47.32 -40.46
CA LEU A 141 -45.04 46.49 -41.59
C LEU A 141 -46.36 45.78 -41.22
N PRO A 142 -47.41 45.85 -42.07
CA PRO A 142 -48.67 45.15 -41.80
C PRO A 142 -48.43 43.62 -41.72
N PRO A 143 -49.16 42.88 -40.87
CA PRO A 143 -48.90 41.47 -40.56
C PRO A 143 -48.86 40.50 -41.77
N ALA A 144 -49.45 40.90 -42.89
CA ALA A 144 -49.48 40.14 -44.13
C ALA A 144 -48.14 40.14 -44.89
N LEU A 145 -47.25 41.11 -44.62
CA LEU A 145 -45.94 41.24 -45.26
C LEU A 145 -44.78 40.72 -44.40
N VAL A 146 -45.08 40.20 -43.20
CA VAL A 146 -44.09 39.52 -42.36
C VAL A 146 -44.05 38.03 -42.78
N PRO A 147 -42.89 37.51 -43.22
CA PRO A 147 -42.79 36.11 -43.60
C PRO A 147 -43.20 35.22 -42.43
N PRO A 148 -43.92 34.11 -42.67
CA PRO A 148 -44.47 33.25 -41.61
C PRO A 148 -43.42 32.78 -40.59
N SER A 149 -42.16 32.66 -41.00
CA SER A 149 -41.01 32.30 -40.16
C SER A 149 -40.60 33.34 -39.12
N LEU A 150 -41.00 34.61 -39.30
CA LEU A 150 -40.69 35.72 -38.38
C LEU A 150 -41.91 36.17 -37.57
N ARG A 151 -43.02 35.43 -37.63
CA ARG A 151 -44.13 35.65 -36.70
C ARG A 151 -43.72 35.12 -35.33
N PRO A 152 -43.92 35.90 -34.24
CA PRO A 152 -43.75 35.39 -32.89
C PRO A 152 -44.67 34.18 -32.72
N ILE A 153 -44.08 33.00 -32.56
CA ILE A 153 -44.81 31.77 -32.24
C ILE A 153 -45.29 31.96 -30.80
N PRO A 154 -46.60 31.92 -30.51
CA PRO A 154 -47.08 31.96 -29.13
C PRO A 154 -46.49 30.74 -28.40
N PRO A 155 -45.88 30.92 -27.22
CA PRO A 155 -45.25 29.82 -26.51
C PRO A 155 -46.32 28.77 -26.19
N ASP A 156 -46.10 27.54 -26.66
CA ASP A 156 -46.97 26.42 -26.35
C ASP A 156 -46.85 26.16 -24.83
N PRO A 157 -47.93 26.32 -24.04
CA PRO A 157 -47.87 26.26 -22.58
C PRO A 157 -47.33 24.91 -22.07
N ALA A 158 -47.55 23.83 -22.82
CA ALA A 158 -47.05 22.49 -22.44
C ALA A 158 -45.52 22.39 -22.45
N ILE A 159 -44.85 23.03 -23.43
CA ILE A 159 -43.39 23.02 -23.55
C ILE A 159 -42.75 23.83 -22.42
N PHE A 160 -43.39 24.92 -22.02
CA PHE A 160 -42.93 25.75 -20.90
C PHE A 160 -43.07 25.03 -19.55
N GLU A 161 -44.17 24.30 -19.35
CA GLU A 161 -44.39 23.46 -18.15
C GLU A 161 -43.33 22.35 -18.04
N GLU A 162 -43.04 21.63 -19.14
CA GLU A 162 -41.99 20.62 -19.17
C GLU A 162 -40.61 21.22 -18.93
N SER A 163 -40.29 22.37 -19.53
CA SER A 163 -39.05 23.09 -19.30
C SER A 163 -38.88 23.48 -17.83
N ASN A 164 -39.92 23.99 -17.17
CA ASN A 164 -39.85 24.36 -15.76
C ASN A 164 -39.67 23.14 -14.84
N LYS A 165 -40.31 22.02 -15.18
CA LYS A 165 -40.14 20.75 -14.46
C LYS A 165 -38.70 20.23 -14.57
N LEU A 166 -38.12 20.27 -15.78
CA LEU A 166 -36.72 19.87 -16.01
C LEU A 166 -35.74 20.78 -15.25
N ILE A 167 -36.01 22.09 -15.19
CA ILE A 167 -35.19 23.02 -14.42
C ILE A 167 -35.21 22.66 -12.92
N ALA A 168 -36.38 22.38 -12.35
CA ALA A 168 -36.50 21.97 -10.94
C ALA A 168 -35.82 20.62 -10.64
N GLU A 169 -35.85 19.68 -11.60
CA GLU A 169 -35.14 18.41 -11.49
C GLU A 169 -33.62 18.60 -11.51
N ILE A 170 -33.11 19.45 -12.41
CA ILE A 170 -31.69 19.83 -12.48
C ILE A 170 -31.23 20.48 -11.16
N GLU A 171 -32.03 21.38 -10.58
CA GLU A 171 -31.71 22.00 -9.29
C GLU A 171 -31.66 20.98 -8.15
N THR A 172 -32.52 19.96 -8.19
CA THR A 172 -32.54 18.89 -7.19
C THR A 172 -31.30 18.00 -7.34
N ILE A 173 -30.98 17.58 -8.56
CA ILE A 173 -29.76 16.79 -8.84
C ILE A 173 -28.50 17.57 -8.43
N ASN A 174 -28.45 18.88 -8.69
CA ASN A 174 -27.31 19.70 -8.29
C ASN A 174 -27.18 19.82 -6.77
N ARG A 175 -28.29 19.88 -6.03
CA ARG A 175 -28.28 19.85 -4.56
C ARG A 175 -27.78 18.51 -4.04
N GLU A 176 -28.31 17.40 -4.55
CA GLU A 176 -27.85 16.06 -4.18
C GLU A 176 -26.37 15.86 -4.49
N ARG A 177 -25.90 16.33 -5.66
CA ARG A 177 -24.48 16.32 -6.01
C ARG A 177 -23.64 17.11 -5.01
N ALA A 178 -24.08 18.31 -4.61
CA ALA A 178 -23.36 19.13 -3.65
C ALA A 178 -23.29 18.47 -2.25
N GLU A 179 -24.36 17.79 -1.83
CA GLU A 179 -24.38 17.01 -0.59
C GLU A 179 -23.41 15.83 -0.64
N VAL A 180 -23.40 15.09 -1.75
CA VAL A 180 -22.45 13.98 -1.97
C VAL A 180 -21.01 14.48 -2.00
N GLU A 181 -20.74 15.61 -2.67
CA GLU A 181 -19.41 16.21 -2.74
C GLU A 181 -18.92 16.67 -1.35
N ALA A 182 -19.80 17.25 -0.53
CA ALA A 182 -19.51 17.59 0.86
C ALA A 182 -19.22 16.34 1.72
N ALA A 183 -20.04 15.29 1.57
CA ALA A 183 -19.83 14.02 2.28
C ALA A 183 -18.52 13.34 1.88
N TYR A 184 -18.17 13.37 0.59
CA TYR A 184 -16.90 12.85 0.09
C TYR A 184 -15.71 13.62 0.68
N SER A 185 -15.79 14.96 0.71
CA SER A 185 -14.74 15.79 1.31
C SER A 185 -14.55 15.49 2.80
N THR A 186 -15.63 15.30 3.56
CA THR A 186 -15.52 14.97 4.99
C THR A 186 -14.94 13.58 5.21
N LEU A 187 -15.37 12.59 4.42
CA LEU A 187 -14.82 11.24 4.47
C LEU A 187 -13.33 11.21 4.11
N ASN A 188 -12.90 12.01 3.13
CA ASN A 188 -11.50 12.11 2.75
C ASN A 188 -10.63 12.69 3.89
N VAL A 189 -11.12 13.71 4.60
CA VAL A 189 -10.43 14.27 5.79
C VAL A 189 -10.36 13.22 6.90
N GLU A 190 -11.43 12.48 7.15
CA GLU A 190 -11.45 11.41 8.15
C GLU A 190 -10.51 10.25 7.79
N ALA A 191 -10.45 9.85 6.52
CA ALA A 191 -9.52 8.85 6.04
C ALA A 191 -8.07 9.28 6.26
N GLN A 192 -7.75 10.55 5.96
CA GLN A 192 -6.42 11.11 6.22
C GLN A 192 -6.09 11.17 7.72
N ARG A 193 -7.05 11.55 8.56
CA ARG A 193 -6.91 11.54 10.02
C ARG A 193 -6.58 10.13 10.52
N ARG A 194 -7.37 9.14 10.12
CA ARG A 194 -7.13 7.72 10.46
C ARG A 194 -5.76 7.23 9.98
N ALA A 195 -5.33 7.62 8.77
CA ALA A 195 -4.01 7.27 8.27
C ALA A 195 -2.89 7.80 9.18
N THR A 196 -3.01 9.02 9.69
CA THR A 196 -2.03 9.57 10.64
C THR A 196 -2.05 8.88 12.01
N GLU A 197 -3.24 8.48 12.50
CA GLU A 197 -3.38 7.71 13.73
C GLU A 197 -2.72 6.33 13.58
N THR A 198 -3.02 5.62 12.50
CA THR A 198 -2.39 4.33 12.20
C THR A 198 -0.88 4.45 12.10
N ALA A 199 -0.36 5.48 11.43
CA ALA A 199 1.08 5.73 11.37
C ALA A 199 1.68 6.06 12.75
N SER A 200 0.92 6.67 13.67
CA SER A 200 1.37 6.92 15.04
C SER A 200 1.42 5.63 15.87
N VAL A 201 0.40 4.79 15.78
CA VAL A 201 0.34 3.49 16.45
C VAL A 201 1.42 2.56 15.91
N GLN A 202 1.70 2.59 14.61
CA GLN A 202 2.78 1.80 14.03
C GLN A 202 4.15 2.15 14.64
N ARG A 203 4.41 3.45 14.87
CA ARG A 203 5.65 3.90 15.55
C ARG A 203 5.76 3.36 16.97
N THR A 204 4.65 3.28 17.72
CA THR A 204 4.69 2.72 19.08
C THR A 204 4.91 1.21 19.05
N VAL A 205 4.31 0.50 18.10
CA VAL A 205 4.56 -0.93 17.86
C VAL A 205 6.04 -1.19 17.57
N ASP A 206 6.64 -0.42 16.66
CA ASP A 206 8.05 -0.58 16.30
C ASP A 206 8.98 -0.31 17.48
N ALA A 207 8.68 0.72 18.29
CA ALA A 207 9.41 1.01 19.52
C ALA A 207 9.29 -0.13 20.54
N LEU A 208 8.10 -0.71 20.72
CA LEU A 208 7.87 -1.84 21.62
C LEU A 208 8.57 -3.11 21.12
N ILE A 209 8.62 -3.36 19.82
CA ILE A 209 9.39 -4.47 19.24
C ILE A 209 10.87 -4.30 19.55
N HIS A 210 11.40 -3.08 19.41
CA HIS A 210 12.79 -2.80 19.74
C HIS A 210 13.08 -3.04 21.23
N THR A 211 12.25 -2.51 22.14
CA THR A 211 12.45 -2.71 23.58
C THR A 211 12.32 -4.18 23.98
N ALA A 212 11.37 -4.92 23.41
CA ALA A 212 11.21 -6.35 23.64
C ALA A 212 12.47 -7.14 23.25
N ARG A 213 13.04 -6.87 22.06
CA ARG A 213 14.30 -7.51 21.62
C ARG A 213 15.46 -7.19 22.57
N SER A 214 15.57 -5.93 23.01
CA SER A 214 16.60 -5.53 23.98
C SER A 214 16.47 -6.27 25.31
N LEU A 215 15.24 -6.42 25.82
CA LEU A 215 14.99 -7.15 27.07
C LEU A 215 15.28 -8.64 26.94
N VAL A 216 14.97 -9.25 25.80
CA VAL A 216 15.34 -10.66 25.53
C VAL A 216 16.86 -10.83 25.54
N ASN A 217 17.61 -9.91 24.93
CA ASN A 217 19.06 -9.94 24.96
C ASN A 217 19.62 -9.79 26.38
N GLN A 218 19.06 -8.87 27.17
CA GLN A 218 19.45 -8.69 28.58
C GLN A 218 19.14 -9.93 29.42
N ARG A 219 17.98 -10.56 29.22
CA ARG A 219 17.62 -11.82 29.88
C ARG A 219 18.61 -12.93 29.54
N ASN A 220 18.92 -13.12 28.25
CA ASN A 220 19.85 -14.15 27.80
C ASN A 220 21.25 -13.96 28.40
N GLU A 221 21.71 -12.71 28.49
CA GLU A 221 22.99 -12.39 29.10
C GLU A 221 22.99 -12.63 30.62
N ALA A 222 21.90 -12.25 31.31
CA ALA A 222 21.74 -12.54 32.74
C ALA A 222 21.71 -14.06 33.02
N GLU A 223 21.06 -14.83 32.17
CA GLU A 223 20.98 -16.28 32.24
C GLU A 223 22.34 -16.95 32.02
N ARG A 224 23.15 -16.44 31.08
CA ARG A 224 24.55 -16.87 30.91
C ARG A 224 25.37 -16.66 32.17
N ARG A 225 25.32 -15.45 32.75
CA ARG A 225 26.06 -15.15 33.99
C ARG A 225 25.60 -16.03 35.15
N LEU A 226 24.30 -16.29 35.25
CA LEU A 226 23.77 -17.17 36.28
C LEU A 226 24.29 -18.60 36.11
N ASN A 227 24.39 -19.10 34.89
CA ASN A 227 25.02 -20.38 34.61
C ASN A 227 26.51 -20.35 34.98
N ASP A 228 27.26 -19.32 34.62
CA ASP A 228 28.69 -19.21 34.97
C ASP A 228 28.89 -19.28 36.49
N TYR A 229 28.08 -18.54 37.28
CA TYR A 229 28.12 -18.61 38.74
C TYR A 229 27.69 -19.98 39.29
N ALA A 230 26.75 -20.66 38.65
CA ALA A 230 26.36 -22.01 39.04
C ALA A 230 27.52 -23.00 38.86
N HIS A 231 28.23 -22.91 37.73
CA HIS A 231 29.43 -23.72 37.48
C HIS A 231 30.54 -23.39 38.50
N GLU A 232 30.81 -22.11 38.77
CA GLU A 232 31.80 -21.69 39.77
C GLU A 232 31.46 -22.26 41.16
N ARG A 233 30.20 -22.14 41.59
CA ARG A 233 29.72 -22.72 42.85
C ARG A 233 29.98 -24.23 42.92
N ASP A 234 29.69 -24.96 41.85
CA ASP A 234 29.86 -26.41 41.82
C ASP A 234 31.34 -26.80 41.85
N THR A 235 32.22 -26.05 41.17
CA THR A 235 33.68 -26.24 41.27
C THR A 235 34.21 -25.99 42.68
N LEU A 236 33.78 -24.90 43.33
CA LEU A 236 34.16 -24.59 44.70
C LEU A 236 33.64 -25.64 45.68
N ALA A 237 32.41 -26.15 45.46
CA ALA A 237 31.86 -27.23 46.26
C ALA A 237 32.68 -28.52 46.15
N SER A 238 33.16 -28.84 44.94
CA SER A 238 34.06 -29.98 44.69
C SER A 238 35.40 -29.79 45.43
N ILE A 239 36.04 -28.63 45.29
CA ILE A 239 37.30 -28.31 46.00
C ILE A 239 37.13 -28.38 47.51
N LEU A 240 36.03 -27.84 48.04
CA LEU A 240 35.71 -27.92 49.47
C LEU A 240 35.51 -29.37 49.93
N HIS A 241 34.90 -30.21 49.10
CA HIS A 241 34.74 -31.64 49.41
C HIS A 241 36.09 -32.35 49.47
N GLU A 242 36.96 -32.10 48.48
CA GLU A 242 38.31 -32.65 48.43
C GLU A 242 39.16 -32.21 49.63
N LEU A 243 39.16 -30.91 49.95
CA LEU A 243 39.89 -30.37 51.09
C LEU A 243 39.37 -30.92 52.42
N LYS A 244 38.04 -31.07 52.58
CA LYS A 244 37.45 -31.73 53.74
C LYS A 244 37.92 -33.18 53.85
N GLY A 245 37.99 -33.90 52.74
CA GLY A 245 38.57 -35.25 52.68
C GLY A 245 40.03 -35.29 53.13
N HIS A 246 40.85 -34.36 52.63
CA HIS A 246 42.26 -34.26 53.00
C HIS A 246 42.44 -33.96 54.50
N VAL A 247 41.68 -33.00 55.04
CA VAL A 247 41.69 -32.67 56.48
C VAL A 247 41.26 -33.87 57.33
N ALA A 248 40.24 -34.63 56.89
CA ALA A 248 39.82 -35.83 57.60
C ALA A 248 40.92 -36.90 57.60
N SER A 249 41.61 -37.11 56.47
CA SER A 249 42.73 -38.05 56.37
C SER A 249 43.90 -37.64 57.26
N GLU A 250 44.30 -36.37 57.26
CA GLU A 250 45.37 -35.87 58.14
C GLU A 250 44.99 -35.98 59.61
N ARG A 251 43.73 -35.67 59.98
CA ARG A 251 43.23 -35.89 61.34
C ARG A 251 43.33 -37.35 61.76
N GLN A 252 43.00 -38.29 60.88
CA GLN A 252 43.13 -39.72 61.15
C GLN A 252 44.59 -40.13 61.37
N LYS A 253 45.53 -39.66 60.54
CA LYS A 253 46.97 -39.92 60.74
C LYS A 253 47.49 -39.35 62.05
N VAL A 254 47.07 -38.14 62.42
CA VAL A 254 47.44 -37.54 63.71
C VAL A 254 46.92 -38.36 64.89
N GLU A 255 45.69 -38.86 64.80
CA GLU A 255 45.12 -39.71 65.85
C GLU A 255 45.84 -41.05 65.95
N GLU A 256 46.21 -41.65 64.82
CA GLU A 256 47.00 -42.88 64.79
C GLU A 256 48.40 -42.67 65.41
N MET A 257 49.11 -41.60 65.02
CA MET A 257 50.40 -41.24 65.63
C MET A 257 50.27 -40.98 67.14
N ARG A 258 49.21 -40.30 67.59
CA ARG A 258 48.93 -40.10 69.01
C ARG A 258 48.70 -41.42 69.73
N GLY A 259 47.97 -42.35 69.12
CA GLY A 259 47.79 -43.72 69.62
C GLY A 259 49.11 -44.45 69.78
N GLN A 260 49.96 -44.43 68.75
CA GLN A 260 51.30 -45.04 68.78
C GLN A 260 52.19 -44.45 69.88
N ILE A 261 52.22 -43.11 70.02
CA ILE A 261 52.98 -42.44 71.09
C ILE A 261 52.45 -42.85 72.47
N SER A 262 51.12 -42.93 72.64
CA SER A 262 50.52 -43.39 73.89
C SER A 262 50.92 -44.82 74.24
N SER A 263 50.87 -45.74 73.26
CA SER A 263 51.34 -47.12 73.43
C SER A 263 52.83 -47.20 73.78
N GLN A 264 53.69 -46.43 73.09
CA GLN A 264 55.12 -46.36 73.42
C GLN A 264 55.36 -45.81 74.82
N GLN A 265 54.60 -44.78 75.24
CA GLN A 265 54.71 -44.20 76.57
C GLN A 265 54.28 -45.19 77.66
N VAL A 266 53.25 -46.00 77.43
CA VAL A 266 52.83 -47.06 78.36
C VAL A 266 53.90 -48.15 78.46
N SER A 267 54.46 -48.60 77.33
CA SER A 267 55.54 -49.60 77.30
C SER A 267 56.78 -49.09 78.05
N ALA A 268 57.27 -47.90 77.73
CA ALA A 268 58.44 -47.33 78.37
C ALA A 268 58.22 -47.12 79.89
N LYS A 269 57.01 -46.73 80.32
CA LYS A 269 56.68 -46.62 81.74
C LYS A 269 56.64 -47.99 82.44
N ALA A 270 56.12 -49.03 81.77
CA ALA A 270 56.12 -50.39 82.32
C ALA A 270 57.54 -50.92 82.51
N ASP A 271 58.43 -50.70 81.52
CA ASP A 271 59.83 -51.11 81.59
C ASP A 271 60.59 -50.39 82.71
N VAL A 272 60.41 -49.07 82.86
CA VAL A 272 61.02 -48.29 83.95
C VAL A 272 60.46 -48.70 85.32
N GLY A 273 59.16 -48.97 85.41
CA GLY A 273 58.53 -49.45 86.63
C GLY A 273 59.08 -50.81 87.08
N GLY A 274 59.22 -51.76 86.15
CA GLY A 274 59.79 -53.08 86.40
C GLY A 274 61.24 -52.99 86.89
N LEU A 275 62.08 -52.20 86.22
CA LEU A 275 63.47 -51.97 86.65
C LEU A 275 63.55 -51.35 88.05
N SER A 276 62.65 -50.41 88.38
CA SER A 276 62.63 -49.81 89.70
C SER A 276 62.16 -50.78 90.79
N THR A 277 61.19 -51.65 90.51
CA THR A 277 60.73 -52.66 91.49
C THR A 277 61.74 -53.78 91.68
N ASP A 278 62.38 -54.23 90.61
CA ASP A 278 63.42 -55.25 90.67
C ASP A 278 64.65 -54.72 91.42
N ALA A 279 65.08 -53.49 91.16
CA ALA A 279 66.18 -52.86 91.91
C ALA A 279 65.88 -52.72 93.41
N VAL A 280 64.63 -52.37 93.79
CA VAL A 280 64.23 -52.27 95.21
C VAL A 280 64.16 -53.66 95.86
N ASN A 281 63.66 -54.67 95.15
CA ASN A 281 63.55 -56.03 95.67
C ASN A 281 64.94 -56.67 95.86
N GLU A 282 65.87 -56.44 94.91
CA GLU A 282 67.25 -56.88 95.02
C GLU A 282 67.97 -56.20 96.20
N TYR A 283 67.72 -54.92 96.44
CA TYR A 283 68.26 -54.18 97.59
C TYR A 283 67.67 -54.66 98.94
N LEU A 284 66.39 -55.03 98.98
CA LEU A 284 65.74 -55.57 100.18
C LEU A 284 66.28 -56.96 100.54
N ILE A 285 66.50 -57.82 99.55
CA ILE A 285 67.11 -59.15 99.73
C ILE A 285 68.58 -58.99 100.21
N ALA A 286 69.34 -58.07 99.62
CA ALA A 286 70.71 -57.79 100.03
C ALA A 286 70.81 -57.22 101.46
N SER A 287 69.84 -56.38 101.88
CA SER A 287 69.82 -55.76 103.22
C SER A 287 69.27 -56.70 104.30
N GLY A 288 68.34 -57.59 103.96
CA GLY A 288 67.75 -58.57 104.89
C GLY A 288 68.71 -59.71 105.28
N SER A 289 69.73 -59.99 104.45
CA SER A 289 70.72 -61.04 104.72
C SER A 289 71.82 -60.64 105.72
N GLN A 290 71.84 -59.40 106.23
CA GLN A 290 72.82 -58.93 107.22
C GLN A 290 72.30 -58.95 108.68
N PHE A 291 71.06 -59.39 108.95
CA PHE A 291 70.45 -59.35 110.29
C PHE A 291 69.97 -60.71 110.85
N LEU A 292 70.42 -61.82 110.28
CA LEU A 292 70.28 -63.18 110.85
C LEU A 292 71.66 -63.78 111.11
#